data_AF-A0AAD4QUD4-F1
#
_entry.id   AF-A0AAD4QUD4-F1
#
_cell.length_a   1.000
_cell.length_b   1.000
_cell.length_c   1.000
_cell.angle_alpha   90.00
_cell.angle_beta   90.00
_cell.angle_gamma   90.00
#
_symmetry.space_group_name_H-M   'P 1'
#
loop_
_entity.id
_entity.type
_entity.pdbx_description
1 polymer ?
#
loop_
_entity_poly.entity_id
_entity_poly.type
_entity_poly.pdbx_seq_one_letter_code
_entity_poly.pdbx_strand_id
1 'polypeptide(L)'
;MRFHVLGLGPIGSLVSHHLSKTLDPTKHGVVLIHKTLHQLNQANLAGNILKVERDGVVDTSTAFRSEVFEVVKQLRYEKKQARSYIRNTLKSEKQRILTREYIQQTLLPIESLIVAIKAYTVVDAVRALVPRLTPDSTIVLLHNGMGVYERLVEDVFRNPERRPHFIVASNDHGAWNARHFHTIHAGLGSISFGIVADPKGRNFETSSGVEDVRNQERGLSLDDIMSPQEGEDSPYLSLRNTVAVLSNLSGLNAAWKPISHVETAMKRKLVVNSVVNPLTALMGCRNGELLESAESQKIIKRVCQEAARAFALQAQREE
;
A
#
# COMPACT_ATOMS: atom_id res chain seq x y z
N MET A 1 12.62 -0.30 11.71
CA MET A 1 11.56 -0.96 10.92
C MET A 1 11.76 -0.71 9.43
N ARG A 2 11.42 -1.68 8.57
CA ARG A 2 11.49 -1.56 7.11
C ARG A 2 10.12 -1.56 6.44
N PHE A 3 9.88 -0.58 5.59
CA PHE A 3 8.66 -0.43 4.80
C PHE A 3 8.87 -0.96 3.39
N HIS A 4 8.15 -2.02 3.03
CA HIS A 4 8.23 -2.63 1.72
C HIS A 4 7.07 -2.11 0.86
N VAL A 5 7.36 -1.49 -0.28
CA VAL A 5 6.34 -1.00 -1.22
C VAL A 5 6.27 -1.93 -2.42
N LEU A 6 5.15 -2.61 -2.56
CA LEU A 6 4.86 -3.53 -3.66
C LEU A 6 4.09 -2.81 -4.76
N GLY A 7 4.80 -2.57 -5.87
CA GLY A 7 4.25 -1.95 -7.08
C GLY A 7 4.63 -0.48 -7.23
N LEU A 8 5.51 -0.18 -8.18
CA LEU A 8 5.93 1.19 -8.54
C LEU A 8 5.07 1.78 -9.66
N GLY A 9 3.75 1.63 -9.52
CA GLY A 9 2.79 2.42 -10.29
C GLY A 9 2.76 3.87 -9.79
N PRO A 10 1.87 4.72 -10.33
CA PRO A 10 1.79 6.12 -9.93
C PRO A 10 1.62 6.32 -8.42
N ILE A 11 0.68 5.59 -7.81
CA ILE A 11 0.42 5.69 -6.37
C ILE A 11 1.56 5.11 -5.54
N GLY A 12 2.12 3.97 -5.94
CA GLY A 12 3.24 3.37 -5.22
C GLY A 12 4.48 4.27 -5.23
N SER A 13 4.83 4.86 -6.38
CA SER A 13 5.93 5.81 -6.50
C SER A 13 5.69 7.08 -5.69
N LEU A 14 4.47 7.61 -5.70
CA LEU A 14 4.09 8.77 -4.90
C LEU A 14 4.23 8.48 -3.40
N VAL A 15 3.70 7.36 -2.92
CA VAL A 15 3.80 6.95 -1.52
C VAL A 15 5.24 6.68 -1.10
N SER A 16 6.03 5.99 -1.93
CA SER A 16 7.45 5.78 -1.68
C SER A 16 8.22 7.11 -1.56
N HIS A 17 7.93 8.08 -2.43
CA HIS A 17 8.53 9.41 -2.38
C HIS A 17 8.26 10.10 -1.04
N HIS A 18 7.00 10.13 -0.60
CA HIS A 18 6.65 10.76 0.68
C HIS A 18 7.16 9.98 1.89
N LEU A 19 7.16 8.65 1.86
CA LEU A 19 7.75 7.83 2.93
C LEU A 19 9.23 8.14 3.13
N SER A 20 9.99 8.24 2.04
CA SER A 20 11.43 8.57 2.12
C SER A 20 11.68 9.96 2.70
N LYS A 21 10.72 10.88 2.60
CA LYS A 21 10.85 12.25 3.14
C LYS A 21 10.41 12.37 4.59
N THR A 22 9.45 11.55 5.00
CA THR A 22 8.96 11.52 6.39
C THR A 22 9.88 10.73 7.31
N LEU A 23 10.54 9.69 6.80
CA LEU A 23 11.35 8.78 7.59
C LEU A 23 12.81 9.24 7.71
N ASP A 24 13.38 9.04 8.90
CA ASP A 24 14.84 9.13 9.10
C ASP A 24 15.52 7.90 8.45
N PRO A 25 16.32 8.09 7.38
CA PRO A 25 16.92 6.98 6.63
C PRO A 25 17.97 6.21 7.45
N THR A 26 18.44 6.75 8.57
CA THR A 26 19.39 6.05 9.46
C THR A 26 18.68 5.03 10.37
N LYS A 27 17.38 5.21 10.62
CA LYS A 27 16.57 4.39 11.52
C LYS A 27 15.58 3.49 10.80
N HIS A 28 15.07 3.96 9.65
CA HIS A 28 14.04 3.29 8.88
C HIS A 28 14.47 3.14 7.43
N GLY A 29 14.15 2.00 6.83
CA GLY A 29 14.45 1.71 5.43
C GLY A 29 13.18 1.61 4.59
N VAL A 30 13.22 2.15 3.36
CA VAL A 30 12.16 1.94 2.36
C VAL A 30 12.69 0.99 1.28
N VAL A 31 11.98 -0.12 1.07
CA VAL A 31 12.32 -1.16 0.10
C VAL A 31 11.28 -1.19 -1.01
N LEU A 32 11.72 -0.97 -2.25
CA LEU A 32 10.87 -1.00 -3.43
C LEU A 32 10.88 -2.41 -4.02
N ILE A 33 9.72 -3.06 -4.08
CA ILE A 33 9.59 -4.40 -4.68
C ILE A 33 9.16 -4.24 -6.13
N HIS A 34 10.09 -4.57 -7.04
CA HIS A 34 9.92 -4.54 -8.48
C HIS A 34 9.28 -5.84 -8.98
N LYS A 35 8.49 -5.74 -10.06
CA LYS A 35 7.84 -6.90 -10.67
C LYS A 35 8.86 -7.79 -11.39
N THR A 36 9.85 -7.19 -12.05
CA THR A 36 10.82 -7.91 -12.89
C THR A 36 12.25 -7.54 -12.55
N LEU A 37 13.18 -8.46 -12.85
CA LEU A 37 14.62 -8.19 -12.75
C LEU A 37 15.06 -7.04 -13.65
N HIS A 38 14.38 -6.85 -14.79
CA HIS A 38 14.69 -5.75 -15.68
C HIS A 38 14.41 -4.39 -15.02
N GLN A 39 13.27 -4.25 -14.34
CA GLN A 39 12.93 -3.05 -13.58
C GLN A 39 13.90 -2.81 -12.44
N LEU A 40 14.27 -3.85 -11.69
CA LEU A 40 15.30 -3.78 -10.65
C LEU A 40 16.64 -3.26 -11.21
N ASN A 41 17.08 -3.76 -12.36
CA ASN A 41 18.33 -3.33 -12.99
C ASN A 41 18.27 -1.87 -13.43
N GLN A 42 17.16 -1.45 -14.04
CA GLN A 42 16.96 -0.04 -14.39
C GLN A 42 16.98 0.84 -13.14
N ALA A 43 16.34 0.40 -12.05
CA ALA A 43 16.33 1.12 -10.78
C ALA A 43 17.76 1.30 -10.24
N ASN A 44 18.53 0.21 -10.17
CA ASN A 44 19.90 0.23 -9.69
C ASN A 44 20.82 1.10 -10.55
N LEU A 45 20.67 1.04 -11.89
CA LEU A 45 21.42 1.90 -12.82
C LEU A 45 21.05 3.38 -12.66
N ALA A 46 19.79 3.67 -12.36
CA ALA A 46 19.29 5.02 -12.09
C ALA A 46 19.56 5.50 -10.65
N GLY A 47 20.31 4.72 -9.85
CA GLY A 47 20.64 5.05 -8.47
C GLY A 47 19.48 4.92 -7.48
N ASN A 48 18.45 4.14 -7.82
CA ASN A 48 17.19 4.02 -7.06
C ASN A 48 16.59 5.38 -6.72
N ILE A 49 16.52 6.27 -7.71
CA ILE A 49 15.98 7.61 -7.55
C ILE A 49 14.52 7.64 -8.04
N LEU A 50 13.61 8.17 -7.23
CA LEU A 50 12.23 8.45 -7.65
C LEU A 50 12.03 9.95 -7.83
N LYS A 51 11.39 10.33 -8.94
CA LYS A 51 11.04 11.72 -9.25
C LYS A 51 9.52 11.88 -9.21
N VAL A 52 9.07 12.89 -8.48
CA VAL A 52 7.66 13.30 -8.44
C VAL A 52 7.59 14.74 -8.96
N GLU A 53 6.83 14.96 -10.02
CA GLU A 53 6.60 16.28 -10.60
C GLU A 53 5.21 16.79 -10.23
N ARG A 54 5.13 18.05 -9.77
CA ARG A 54 3.88 18.74 -9.47
C ARG A 54 3.97 20.19 -9.94
N ASP A 55 2.98 20.64 -10.70
CA ASP A 55 2.90 22.01 -11.22
C ASP A 55 4.20 22.49 -11.90
N GLY A 56 4.86 21.57 -12.62
CA GLY A 56 6.15 21.79 -13.28
C GLY A 56 7.39 21.73 -12.38
N VAL A 57 7.22 21.57 -11.06
CA VAL A 57 8.31 21.41 -10.09
C VAL A 57 8.62 19.93 -9.90
N VAL A 58 9.85 19.52 -10.24
CA VAL A 58 10.32 18.15 -10.07
C VAL A 58 11.03 18.00 -8.74
N ASP A 59 10.48 17.16 -7.89
CA ASP A 59 11.01 16.78 -6.61
C ASP A 59 11.62 15.37 -6.67
N THR A 60 12.72 15.14 -5.97
CA THR A 60 13.50 13.91 -6.07
C THR A 60 13.70 13.29 -4.69
N SER A 61 13.49 11.99 -4.60
CA SER A 61 13.75 11.17 -3.40
C SER A 61 14.75 10.07 -3.71
N THR A 62 15.62 9.79 -2.75
CA THR A 62 16.72 8.82 -2.84
C THR A 62 16.65 7.85 -1.65
N ALA A 63 17.74 7.14 -1.34
CA ALA A 63 17.83 6.23 -0.19
C ALA A 63 16.86 5.02 -0.21
N PHE A 64 16.43 4.61 -1.40
CA PHE A 64 15.64 3.39 -1.56
C PHE A 64 16.54 2.15 -1.74
N ARG A 65 16.15 1.05 -1.10
CA ARG A 65 16.61 -0.29 -1.48
C ARG A 65 15.64 -0.88 -2.50
N SER A 66 16.14 -1.68 -3.42
CA SER A 66 15.31 -2.33 -4.45
C SER A 66 15.43 -3.84 -4.38
N GLU A 67 14.30 -4.53 -4.41
CA GLU A 67 14.18 -6.00 -4.42
C GLU A 67 13.26 -6.44 -5.56
N VAL A 68 13.31 -7.70 -5.97
CA VAL A 68 12.35 -8.24 -6.96
C VAL A 68 11.42 -9.26 -6.29
N PHE A 69 10.21 -9.31 -6.81
CA PHE A 69 9.14 -10.19 -6.34
C PHE A 69 9.56 -11.66 -6.17
N GLU A 70 10.33 -12.21 -7.11
CA GLU A 70 10.86 -13.58 -7.01
C GLU A 70 12.27 -13.62 -6.40
N VAL A 71 12.35 -13.82 -5.09
CA VAL A 71 13.62 -13.94 -4.35
C VAL A 71 14.55 -14.97 -5.00
N VAL A 72 14.04 -16.12 -5.48
CA VAL A 72 14.88 -17.14 -6.16
C VAL A 72 15.49 -16.61 -7.46
N LYS A 73 14.74 -15.86 -8.27
CA LYS A 73 15.29 -15.21 -9.47
C LYS A 73 16.27 -14.11 -9.09
N GLN A 74 16.01 -13.37 -8.02
CA GLN A 74 16.95 -12.39 -7.46
C GLN A 74 18.28 -13.04 -7.08
N LEU A 75 18.24 -14.09 -6.25
CA LEU A 75 19.41 -14.81 -5.76
C LEU A 75 20.21 -15.45 -6.90
N ARG A 76 19.53 -16.00 -7.92
CA ARG A 76 20.19 -16.55 -9.11
C ARG A 76 20.86 -15.45 -9.93
N TYR A 77 20.19 -14.32 -10.11
CA TYR A 77 20.72 -13.17 -10.85
C TYR A 77 21.95 -12.57 -10.16
N GLU A 78 21.86 -12.32 -8.85
CA GLU A 78 22.96 -11.80 -8.04
C GLU A 78 24.14 -12.77 -8.00
N LYS A 79 23.91 -14.08 -7.84
CA LYS A 79 24.97 -15.10 -7.97
C LYS A 79 25.61 -15.08 -9.36
N LYS A 80 24.85 -14.84 -10.43
CA LYS A 80 25.36 -14.74 -11.81
C LYS A 80 26.20 -13.46 -11.99
N GLN A 81 25.74 -12.32 -11.49
CA GLN A 81 26.51 -11.07 -11.50
C GLN A 81 27.79 -11.20 -10.69
N ALA A 82 27.71 -11.70 -9.46
CA ALA A 82 28.88 -11.94 -8.61
C ALA A 82 29.90 -12.85 -9.31
N ARG A 83 29.45 -13.95 -9.94
CA ARG A 83 30.34 -14.83 -10.72
C ARG A 83 30.97 -14.14 -11.93
N SER A 84 30.22 -13.31 -12.66
CA SER A 84 30.73 -12.58 -13.83
C SER A 84 31.75 -11.51 -13.44
N TYR A 85 31.53 -10.83 -12.31
CA TYR A 85 32.42 -9.78 -11.80
C TYR A 85 33.68 -10.38 -11.15
N ILE A 86 33.53 -11.47 -10.37
CA ILE A 86 34.65 -12.24 -9.80
C ILE A 86 35.55 -12.82 -10.90
N ARG A 87 34.98 -13.23 -12.04
CA ARG A 87 35.74 -13.73 -13.19
C ARG A 87 36.55 -12.63 -13.89
N ASN A 88 36.10 -11.37 -13.83
CA ASN A 88 36.75 -10.22 -14.47
C ASN A 88 37.63 -9.38 -13.51
N THR A 89 37.61 -9.65 -12.21
CA THR A 89 38.45 -8.96 -11.23
C THR A 89 38.79 -9.91 -10.08
N LEU A 90 40.08 -10.27 -9.96
CA LEU A 90 40.60 -10.87 -8.74
C LEU A 90 40.51 -9.82 -7.61
N LYS A 91 39.45 -9.80 -6.79
CA LYS A 91 39.51 -9.22 -5.44
C LYS A 91 38.37 -9.57 -4.47
N SER A 92 38.84 -9.90 -3.26
CA SER A 92 38.33 -9.57 -1.91
C SER A 92 37.17 -10.37 -1.29
N GLU A 93 37.49 -11.04 -0.18
CA GLU A 93 36.58 -11.66 0.80
C GLU A 93 35.48 -10.69 1.30
N LYS A 94 35.79 -9.39 1.38
CA LYS A 94 34.85 -8.31 1.74
C LYS A 94 33.61 -8.27 0.82
N GLN A 95 33.77 -8.54 -0.47
CA GLN A 95 32.66 -8.50 -1.43
C GLN A 95 31.74 -9.73 -1.31
N ARG A 96 32.29 -10.89 -0.92
CA ARG A 96 31.52 -12.11 -0.62
C ARG A 96 30.68 -11.94 0.64
N ILE A 97 31.24 -11.27 1.66
CA ILE A 97 30.53 -10.93 2.90
C ILE A 97 29.35 -10.00 2.61
N LEU A 98 29.57 -8.90 1.88
CA LEU A 98 28.51 -7.96 1.48
C LEU A 98 27.36 -8.64 0.71
N THR A 99 27.68 -9.55 -0.20
CA THR A 99 26.66 -10.31 -0.94
C THR A 99 25.86 -11.24 -0.02
N ARG A 100 26.51 -11.89 0.94
CA ARG A 100 25.86 -12.81 1.89
C ARG A 100 24.95 -12.07 2.87
N GLU A 101 25.42 -10.94 3.41
CA GLU A 101 24.62 -10.05 4.28
C GLU A 101 23.40 -9.50 3.54
N TYR A 102 23.58 -9.07 2.29
CA TYR A 102 22.47 -8.59 1.46
C TYR A 102 21.40 -9.65 1.25
N ILE A 103 21.81 -10.89 0.91
CA ILE A 103 20.93 -12.05 0.75
C ILE A 103 20.18 -12.36 2.04
N GLN A 104 20.88 -12.38 3.18
CA GLN A 104 20.25 -12.61 4.48
C GLN A 104 19.21 -11.53 4.80
N GLN A 105 19.49 -10.27 4.48
CA GLN A 105 18.55 -9.17 4.70
C GLN A 105 17.29 -9.27 3.83
N THR A 106 17.40 -9.79 2.59
CA THR A 106 16.26 -10.03 1.69
C THR A 106 15.39 -11.21 2.16
N LEU A 107 15.93 -12.11 2.99
CA LEU A 107 15.19 -13.24 3.57
C LEU A 107 14.51 -12.91 4.90
N LEU A 108 14.76 -11.73 5.46
CA LEU A 108 14.13 -11.30 6.70
C LEU A 108 12.62 -11.12 6.53
N PRO A 109 11.83 -11.36 7.60
CA PRO A 109 10.41 -11.06 7.63
C PRO A 109 10.09 -9.62 7.21
N ILE A 110 8.97 -9.46 6.54
CA ILE A 110 8.43 -8.16 6.13
C ILE A 110 7.57 -7.62 7.27
N GLU A 111 8.00 -6.53 7.92
CA GLU A 111 7.26 -5.92 9.03
C GLU A 111 6.08 -5.08 8.52
N SER A 112 6.29 -4.26 7.48
CA SER A 112 5.23 -3.51 6.80
C SER A 112 5.30 -3.71 5.29
N LEU A 113 4.17 -4.09 4.69
CA LEU A 113 3.97 -4.26 3.26
C LEU A 113 2.89 -3.30 2.76
N ILE A 114 3.26 -2.32 1.95
CA ILE A 114 2.33 -1.41 1.29
C ILE A 114 2.07 -1.90 -0.13
N VAL A 115 0.83 -2.28 -0.41
CA VAL A 115 0.40 -2.89 -1.67
C VAL A 115 -0.27 -1.83 -2.54
N ALA A 116 0.44 -1.40 -3.59
CA ALA A 116 0.01 -0.37 -4.54
C ALA A 116 -0.09 -0.89 -5.99
N ILE A 117 -0.24 -2.20 -6.17
CA ILE A 117 -0.53 -2.84 -7.47
C ILE A 117 -2.02 -2.86 -7.78
N LYS A 118 -2.39 -3.30 -8.99
CA LYS A 118 -3.80 -3.42 -9.40
C LYS A 118 -4.50 -4.53 -8.62
N ALA A 119 -5.73 -4.28 -8.17
CA ALA A 119 -6.53 -5.16 -7.30
C ALA A 119 -6.51 -6.64 -7.71
N TYR A 120 -6.72 -6.94 -9.00
CA TYR A 120 -6.78 -8.31 -9.52
C TYR A 120 -5.45 -9.09 -9.42
N THR A 121 -4.31 -8.42 -9.22
CA THR A 121 -3.00 -9.07 -9.01
C THR A 121 -2.60 -9.23 -7.55
N VAL A 122 -3.35 -8.62 -6.63
CA VAL A 122 -2.95 -8.53 -5.22
C VAL A 122 -2.87 -9.90 -4.57
N VAL A 123 -3.87 -10.76 -4.77
CA VAL A 123 -3.92 -12.08 -4.12
C VAL A 123 -2.71 -12.93 -4.49
N ASP A 124 -2.40 -13.03 -5.80
CA ASP A 124 -1.24 -13.78 -6.27
C ASP A 124 0.08 -13.15 -5.80
N ALA A 125 0.12 -11.82 -5.75
CA ALA A 125 1.31 -11.11 -5.33
C ALA A 125 1.62 -11.34 -3.84
N VAL A 126 0.60 -11.21 -2.98
CA VAL A 126 0.73 -11.47 -1.55
C VAL A 126 1.03 -12.95 -1.30
N ARG A 127 0.40 -13.87 -2.04
CA ARG A 127 0.65 -15.32 -1.92
C ARG A 127 2.12 -15.68 -2.11
N ALA A 128 2.82 -15.06 -3.07
CA ALA A 128 4.25 -15.35 -3.24
C ALA A 128 5.15 -14.73 -2.14
N LEU A 129 4.66 -13.72 -1.43
CA LEU A 129 5.36 -13.09 -0.31
C LEU A 129 5.06 -13.76 1.04
N VAL A 130 4.08 -14.67 1.12
CA VAL A 130 3.71 -15.43 2.34
C VAL A 130 4.91 -16.00 3.11
N PRO A 131 5.95 -16.56 2.47
CA PRO A 131 7.11 -17.08 3.22
C PRO A 131 7.86 -16.02 4.05
N ARG A 132 7.64 -14.73 3.78
CA ARG A 132 8.23 -13.59 4.50
C ARG A 132 7.22 -12.84 5.38
N LEU A 133 5.96 -13.25 5.39
CA LEU A 133 4.89 -12.60 6.17
C LEU A 133 4.61 -13.41 7.43
N THR A 134 4.52 -12.71 8.56
CA THR A 134 4.25 -13.27 9.89
C THR A 134 2.93 -12.71 10.42
N PRO A 135 2.40 -13.25 11.54
CA PRO A 135 1.23 -12.67 12.20
C PRO A 135 1.47 -11.23 12.69
N ASP A 136 2.74 -10.90 12.97
CA ASP A 136 3.16 -9.56 13.38
C ASP A 136 3.41 -8.64 12.18
N SER A 137 3.27 -9.10 10.94
CA SER A 137 3.37 -8.24 9.76
C SER A 137 2.15 -7.36 9.62
N THR A 138 2.31 -6.15 9.07
CA THR A 138 1.22 -5.26 8.69
C THR A 138 1.14 -5.12 7.16
N ILE A 139 -0.04 -5.36 6.59
CA ILE A 139 -0.31 -5.22 5.15
C ILE A 139 -1.26 -4.04 4.92
N VAL A 140 -0.80 -3.05 4.17
CA VAL A 140 -1.58 -1.88 3.77
C VAL A 140 -2.08 -2.08 2.34
N LEU A 141 -3.39 -2.17 2.15
CA LEU A 141 -4.05 -2.30 0.86
C LEU A 141 -4.42 -0.90 0.34
N LEU A 142 -3.59 -0.37 -0.56
CA LEU A 142 -3.76 0.97 -1.14
C LEU A 142 -4.26 0.92 -2.60
N HIS A 143 -4.65 -0.25 -3.08
CA HIS A 143 -5.22 -0.39 -4.42
C HIS A 143 -6.65 0.16 -4.43
N ASN A 144 -7.10 0.63 -5.60
CA ASN A 144 -8.51 0.98 -5.79
C ASN A 144 -9.38 -0.29 -5.81
N GLY A 145 -10.62 -0.18 -5.34
CA GLY A 145 -11.62 -1.26 -5.34
C GLY A 145 -11.88 -1.86 -3.96
N MET A 146 -12.76 -2.86 -3.90
CA MET A 146 -13.13 -3.60 -2.69
C MET A 146 -13.09 -5.11 -2.98
N GLY A 147 -13.23 -5.96 -1.95
CA GLY A 147 -13.32 -7.42 -2.11
C GLY A 147 -11.97 -8.16 -2.12
N VAL A 148 -10.84 -7.44 -2.04
CA VAL A 148 -9.50 -8.05 -2.06
C VAL A 148 -9.09 -8.52 -0.68
N TYR A 149 -9.46 -7.79 0.38
CA TYR A 149 -9.19 -8.18 1.75
C TYR A 149 -9.83 -9.55 2.06
N GLU A 150 -11.10 -9.69 1.72
CA GLU A 150 -11.92 -10.88 1.90
C GLU A 150 -11.29 -12.07 1.17
N ARG A 151 -10.89 -11.89 -0.10
CA ARG A 151 -10.15 -12.92 -0.86
C ARG A 151 -8.81 -13.27 -0.23
N LEU A 152 -8.07 -12.31 0.31
CA LEU A 152 -6.80 -12.60 1.00
C LEU A 152 -7.04 -13.45 2.24
N VAL A 153 -8.10 -13.16 3.00
CA VAL A 153 -8.49 -13.94 4.17
C VAL A 153 -8.96 -15.34 3.79
N GLU A 154 -9.77 -15.48 2.76
CA GLU A 154 -10.33 -16.76 2.30
C GLU A 154 -9.31 -17.66 1.59
N ASP A 155 -8.44 -17.08 0.76
CA ASP A 155 -7.55 -17.84 -0.13
C ASP A 155 -6.10 -17.97 0.39
N VAL A 156 -5.65 -17.04 1.24
CA VAL A 156 -4.23 -16.94 1.65
C VAL A 156 -4.07 -17.07 3.16
N PHE A 157 -4.78 -16.26 3.95
CA PHE A 157 -4.66 -16.20 5.41
C PHE A 157 -5.87 -16.82 6.12
N ARG A 158 -6.16 -18.07 5.74
CA ARG A 158 -7.31 -18.84 6.24
C ARG A 158 -7.32 -19.01 7.75
N ASN A 159 -6.14 -19.16 8.36
CA ASN A 159 -6.01 -19.30 9.81
C ASN A 159 -5.97 -17.91 10.47
N PRO A 160 -6.97 -17.52 11.28
CA PRO A 160 -7.01 -16.23 11.97
C PRO A 160 -5.78 -15.98 12.87
N GLU A 161 -5.27 -17.02 13.53
CA GLU A 161 -4.11 -16.92 14.44
C GLU A 161 -2.80 -16.62 13.71
N ARG A 162 -2.74 -16.93 12.41
CA ARG A 162 -1.55 -16.67 11.58
C ARG A 162 -1.72 -15.48 10.66
N ARG A 163 -2.81 -14.74 10.80
CA ARG A 163 -3.17 -13.64 9.92
C ARG A 163 -2.34 -12.40 10.29
N PRO A 164 -1.74 -11.71 9.31
CA PRO A 164 -1.12 -10.41 9.54
C PRO A 164 -2.18 -9.35 9.83
N HIS A 165 -1.75 -8.21 10.36
CA HIS A 165 -2.60 -7.04 10.49
C HIS A 165 -2.91 -6.44 9.13
N PHE A 166 -4.15 -5.98 8.94
CA PHE A 166 -4.58 -5.36 7.69
C PHE A 166 -5.00 -3.91 7.89
N ILE A 167 -4.53 -3.05 7.00
CA ILE A 167 -5.00 -1.68 6.83
C ILE A 167 -5.59 -1.58 5.44
N VAL A 168 -6.82 -1.09 5.33
CA VAL A 168 -7.44 -0.75 4.04
C VAL A 168 -7.43 0.75 3.85
N ALA A 169 -7.24 1.20 2.61
CA ALA A 169 -7.14 2.63 2.32
C ALA A 169 -7.88 3.02 1.04
N SER A 170 -8.54 4.17 1.09
CA SER A 170 -9.06 4.89 -0.09
C SER A 170 -8.13 6.06 -0.41
N ASN A 171 -7.66 6.11 -1.66
CA ASN A 171 -6.74 7.14 -2.15
C ASN A 171 -7.36 7.99 -3.26
N ASP A 172 -7.50 9.30 -3.05
CA ASP A 172 -8.12 10.20 -4.05
C ASP A 172 -7.11 11.00 -4.86
N HIS A 173 -5.81 10.74 -4.71
CA HIS A 173 -4.80 11.40 -5.54
C HIS A 173 -4.89 10.97 -7.00
N GLY A 174 -4.82 11.97 -7.88
CA GLY A 174 -4.62 11.78 -9.31
C GLY A 174 -3.12 11.77 -9.62
N ALA A 175 -2.59 10.63 -10.07
CA ALA A 175 -1.21 10.53 -10.49
C ALA A 175 -1.06 9.59 -11.68
N TRP A 176 -0.08 9.88 -12.53
CA TRP A 176 0.30 9.03 -13.66
C TRP A 176 1.81 9.02 -13.84
N ASN A 177 2.34 7.98 -14.48
CA ASN A 177 3.79 7.88 -14.71
C ASN A 177 4.12 8.45 -16.09
N ALA A 178 4.93 9.50 -16.13
CA ALA A 178 5.47 10.05 -17.38
C ALA A 178 6.46 9.09 -18.02
N ARG A 179 7.29 8.45 -17.20
CA ARG A 179 8.26 7.42 -17.57
C ARG A 179 8.59 6.59 -16.33
N HIS A 180 9.42 5.56 -16.50
CA HIS A 180 9.91 4.77 -15.37
C HIS A 180 10.60 5.68 -14.34
N PHE A 181 10.23 5.55 -13.07
CA PHE A 181 10.71 6.35 -11.94
C PHE A 181 10.40 7.86 -12.01
N HIS A 182 9.46 8.28 -12.86
CA HIS A 182 8.98 9.65 -12.93
C HIS A 182 7.45 9.67 -12.90
N THR A 183 6.91 10.13 -11.78
CA THR A 183 5.46 10.23 -11.54
C THR A 183 5.04 11.68 -11.55
N ILE A 184 4.00 12.01 -12.30
CA ILE A 184 3.35 13.32 -12.28
C ILE A 184 2.16 13.26 -11.31
N HIS A 185 2.19 14.12 -10.30
CA HIS A 185 1.12 14.30 -9.34
C HIS A 185 0.14 15.34 -9.90
N ALA A 186 -0.84 14.86 -10.66
CA ALA A 186 -1.78 15.69 -11.42
C ALA A 186 -2.95 16.23 -10.58
N GLY A 187 -3.31 15.55 -9.50
CA GLY A 187 -4.46 15.92 -8.66
C GLY A 187 -4.18 15.73 -7.17
N LEU A 188 -4.29 16.83 -6.42
CA LEU A 188 -4.30 16.78 -4.96
C LEU A 188 -5.60 16.10 -4.49
N GLY A 189 -5.45 15.29 -3.46
CA GLY A 189 -6.51 14.48 -2.89
C GLY A 189 -6.13 14.15 -1.45
N SER A 190 -6.71 13.07 -0.93
CA SER A 190 -6.38 12.57 0.40
C SER A 190 -6.28 11.06 0.39
N ILE A 191 -5.48 10.52 1.30
CA ILE A 191 -5.52 9.11 1.65
C ILE A 191 -6.29 8.98 2.97
N SER A 192 -7.38 8.22 2.95
CA SER A 192 -8.05 7.81 4.18
C SER A 192 -7.80 6.32 4.38
N PHE A 193 -7.39 5.93 5.58
CA PHE A 193 -7.11 4.53 5.88
C PHE A 193 -7.67 4.13 7.23
N GLY A 194 -7.99 2.84 7.37
CA GLY A 194 -8.62 2.25 8.54
C GLY A 194 -8.01 0.89 8.82
N ILE A 195 -7.98 0.51 10.09
CA ILE A 195 -7.44 -0.77 10.53
C ILE A 195 -8.58 -1.77 10.54
N VAL A 196 -8.36 -2.93 9.91
CA VAL A 196 -9.37 -3.99 9.92
C VAL A 196 -9.40 -4.65 11.30
N ALA A 197 -10.59 -5.10 11.73
CA ALA A 197 -10.80 -5.74 13.01
C ALA A 197 -9.77 -6.87 13.28
N ASP A 198 -9.22 -6.85 14.50
CA ASP A 198 -8.25 -7.84 14.94
C ASP A 198 -8.92 -9.22 15.07
N PRO A 199 -8.36 -10.26 14.45
CA PRO A 199 -8.80 -11.64 14.69
C PRO A 199 -8.85 -12.04 16.17
N LYS A 200 -8.02 -11.41 17.03
CA LYS A 200 -7.96 -11.69 18.47
C LYS A 200 -8.88 -10.80 19.30
N GLY A 201 -9.69 -9.95 18.66
CA GLY A 201 -10.71 -9.13 19.31
C GLY A 201 -10.22 -7.82 19.93
N ARG A 202 -8.97 -7.38 19.67
CA ARG A 202 -8.53 -6.04 20.08
C ARG A 202 -9.30 -4.95 19.32
N ASN A 203 -9.83 -3.98 20.07
CA ASN A 203 -10.47 -2.81 19.48
C ASN A 203 -9.46 -1.66 19.34
N PHE A 204 -9.06 -1.38 18.09
CA PHE A 204 -8.15 -0.30 17.74
C PHE A 204 -8.80 1.09 17.69
N GLU A 205 -10.10 1.18 17.94
CA GLU A 205 -10.90 2.40 17.84
C GLU A 205 -11.52 2.77 19.19
N THR A 206 -10.94 2.29 20.29
CA THR A 206 -11.48 2.49 21.66
C THR A 206 -11.61 3.97 22.03
N SER A 207 -10.69 4.83 21.57
CA SER A 207 -10.78 6.27 21.79
C SER A 207 -11.79 6.97 20.86
N SER A 208 -12.26 6.32 19.80
CA SER A 208 -13.20 6.90 18.84
C SER A 208 -14.60 7.01 19.43
N GLY A 209 -15.21 8.20 19.36
CA GLY A 209 -16.56 8.43 19.88
C GLY A 209 -16.64 8.59 21.40
N VAL A 210 -15.50 8.59 22.11
CA VAL A 210 -15.44 8.97 23.52
C VAL A 210 -15.38 10.49 23.60
N GLU A 211 -16.40 11.10 24.21
CA GLU A 211 -16.41 12.54 24.49
C GLU A 211 -15.35 12.86 25.53
N ASP A 212 -14.43 13.78 25.21
CA ASP A 212 -13.49 14.30 26.20
C ASP A 212 -14.20 15.22 27.21
N VAL A 213 -13.52 15.60 28.29
CA VAL A 213 -14.01 16.53 29.36
C VAL A 213 -14.47 17.89 28.78
N ARG A 214 -14.18 18.17 27.50
CA ARG A 214 -14.55 19.38 26.76
C ARG A 214 -15.66 19.16 25.70
N ASN A 215 -16.36 18.02 25.71
CA ASN A 215 -17.37 17.63 24.70
C ASN A 215 -16.84 17.67 23.25
N GLN A 216 -15.56 17.33 23.07
CA GLN A 216 -14.96 17.12 21.76
C GLN A 216 -14.78 15.61 21.58
N GLU A 217 -15.19 15.08 20.43
CA GLU A 217 -14.90 13.69 20.06
C GLU A 217 -13.38 13.49 20.05
N ARG A 218 -12.89 12.56 20.88
CA ARG A 218 -11.49 12.16 20.80
C ARG A 218 -11.23 11.49 19.45
N GLY A 219 -10.17 11.94 18.78
CA GLY A 219 -9.64 11.28 17.61
C GLY A 219 -9.01 9.92 17.99
N LEU A 220 -8.84 9.07 16.99
CA LEU A 220 -8.14 7.79 17.12
C LEU A 220 -6.71 8.01 17.63
N SER A 221 -6.27 7.16 18.56
CA SER A 221 -4.95 7.26 19.20
C SER A 221 -4.06 6.08 18.85
N LEU A 222 -2.76 6.32 18.66
CA LEU A 222 -1.79 5.23 18.49
C LEU A 222 -1.72 4.31 19.72
N ASP A 223 -2.14 4.82 20.88
CA ASP A 223 -2.22 4.04 22.12
C ASP A 223 -3.39 3.03 22.09
N ASP A 224 -4.40 3.23 21.23
CA ASP A 224 -5.47 2.23 20.99
C ASP A 224 -4.91 0.97 20.30
N ILE A 225 -3.80 1.11 19.56
CA ILE A 225 -3.14 0.00 18.88
C ILE A 225 -2.25 -0.76 19.85
N MET A 226 -1.37 -0.03 20.53
CA MET A 226 -0.38 -0.58 21.43
C MET A 226 0.04 0.51 22.41
N SER A 227 -0.10 0.23 23.71
CA SER A 227 0.34 1.16 24.74
C SER A 227 1.87 1.21 24.82
N PRO A 228 2.46 2.32 25.28
CA PRO A 228 3.92 2.43 25.49
C PRO A 228 4.50 1.37 26.45
N GLN A 229 3.66 0.72 27.25
CA GLN A 229 4.05 -0.26 28.27
C GLN A 229 4.25 -1.67 27.70
N GLU A 230 3.70 -1.97 26.51
CA GLU A 230 3.76 -3.30 25.90
C GLU A 230 5.17 -3.68 25.36
N GLY A 231 6.09 -2.72 25.26
CA GLY A 231 7.49 -2.95 24.87
C GLY A 231 7.69 -3.32 23.39
N GLU A 232 8.95 -3.47 22.95
CA GLU A 232 9.29 -3.70 21.53
C GLU A 232 8.91 -5.10 21.01
N ASP A 233 8.63 -6.06 21.90
CA ASP A 233 8.24 -7.42 21.53
C ASP A 233 6.72 -7.56 21.26
N SER A 234 5.96 -6.46 21.32
CA SER A 234 4.51 -6.50 21.06
C SER A 234 4.20 -6.93 19.62
N PRO A 235 3.24 -7.86 19.41
CA PRO A 235 2.81 -8.28 18.07
C PRO A 235 2.13 -7.15 17.26
N TYR A 236 1.79 -6.03 17.92
CA TYR A 236 1.17 -4.86 17.31
C TYR A 236 2.18 -3.74 16.99
N LEU A 237 3.47 -3.93 17.26
CA LEU A 237 4.49 -2.90 17.04
C LEU A 237 4.55 -2.47 15.57
N SER A 238 4.50 -3.43 14.64
CA SER A 238 4.51 -3.13 13.20
C SER A 238 3.30 -2.31 12.79
N LEU A 239 2.12 -2.64 13.33
CA LEU A 239 0.86 -1.96 13.03
C LEU A 239 0.90 -0.53 13.54
N ARG A 240 1.29 -0.33 14.81
CA ARG A 240 1.43 1.00 15.42
C ARG A 240 2.41 1.87 14.62
N ASN A 241 3.57 1.34 14.28
CA ASN A 241 4.59 2.08 13.53
C ASN A 241 4.14 2.40 12.11
N THR A 242 3.45 1.48 11.44
CA THR A 242 2.87 1.74 10.10
C THR A 242 1.80 2.82 10.15
N VAL A 243 0.87 2.77 11.12
CA VAL A 243 -0.15 3.82 11.29
C VAL A 243 0.49 5.16 11.61
N ALA A 244 1.48 5.20 12.51
CA ALA A 244 2.20 6.42 12.85
C ALA A 244 2.86 7.06 11.62
N VAL A 245 3.48 6.25 10.75
CA VAL A 245 4.13 6.75 9.53
C VAL A 245 3.10 7.20 8.51
N LEU A 246 2.04 6.42 8.28
CA LEU A 246 0.97 6.80 7.35
C LEU A 246 0.29 8.10 7.76
N SER A 247 -0.03 8.29 9.05
CA SER A 247 -0.61 9.53 9.58
C SER A 247 0.31 10.75 9.43
N ASN A 248 1.62 10.55 9.28
CA ASN A 248 2.60 11.61 9.07
C ASN A 248 2.95 11.85 7.58
N LEU A 249 2.25 11.21 6.64
CA LEU A 249 2.38 11.51 5.21
C LEU A 249 1.59 12.78 4.85
N SER A 250 1.98 13.92 5.41
CA SER A 250 1.30 15.22 5.25
C SER A 250 1.19 15.65 3.78
N GLY A 251 2.19 15.33 2.95
CA GLY A 251 2.15 15.58 1.51
C GLY A 251 1.06 14.81 0.74
N LEU A 252 0.48 13.78 1.37
CA LEU A 252 -0.64 12.99 0.84
C LEU A 252 -1.94 13.17 1.62
N ASN A 253 -1.96 14.13 2.55
CA ASN A 253 -3.11 14.36 3.45
C ASN A 253 -3.68 13.04 3.99
N ALA A 254 -2.78 12.17 4.45
CA ALA A 254 -3.10 10.84 4.88
C ALA A 254 -3.67 10.89 6.30
N ALA A 255 -4.86 10.31 6.50
CA ALA A 255 -5.56 10.35 7.77
C ALA A 255 -6.08 8.97 8.16
N TRP A 256 -5.79 8.57 9.40
CA TRP A 256 -6.42 7.43 10.03
C TRP A 256 -7.86 7.81 10.42
N LYS A 257 -8.83 7.02 9.96
CA LYS A 257 -10.26 7.19 10.24
C LYS A 257 -10.86 5.87 10.72
N PRO A 258 -12.03 5.91 11.39
CA PRO A 258 -12.76 4.70 11.73
C PRO A 258 -12.98 3.84 10.48
N ILE A 259 -12.84 2.52 10.62
CA ILE A 259 -12.93 1.57 9.51
C ILE A 259 -14.24 1.71 8.75
N SER A 260 -15.35 1.95 9.46
CA SER A 260 -16.68 2.19 8.88
C SER A 260 -16.72 3.42 7.95
N HIS A 261 -16.00 4.49 8.29
CA HIS A 261 -15.90 5.69 7.46
C HIS A 261 -15.06 5.42 6.20
N VAL A 262 -13.98 4.66 6.33
CA VAL A 262 -13.09 4.29 5.22
C VAL A 262 -13.83 3.36 4.26
N GLU A 263 -14.53 2.35 4.77
CA GLU A 263 -15.37 1.46 3.98
C GLU A 263 -16.49 2.21 3.27
N THR A 264 -17.14 3.18 3.93
CA THR A 264 -18.15 4.03 3.29
C THR A 264 -17.55 4.83 2.13
N ALA A 265 -16.35 5.39 2.31
CA ALA A 265 -15.63 6.09 1.24
C ALA A 265 -15.27 5.14 0.08
N MET A 266 -14.78 3.93 0.39
CA MET A 266 -14.46 2.89 -0.60
C MET A 266 -15.72 2.45 -1.37
N LYS A 267 -16.86 2.23 -0.69
CA LYS A 267 -18.15 1.88 -1.30
C LYS A 267 -18.61 2.97 -2.26
N ARG A 268 -18.60 4.25 -1.84
CA ARG A 268 -18.93 5.39 -2.73
C ARG A 268 -18.06 5.44 -3.97
N LYS A 269 -16.74 5.30 -3.78
CA LYS A 269 -15.78 5.30 -4.88
C LYS A 269 -15.94 4.11 -5.82
N LEU A 270 -16.26 2.94 -5.28
CA LEU A 270 -16.58 1.75 -6.06
C LEU A 270 -17.77 2.02 -6.98
N VAL A 271 -18.87 2.61 -6.47
CA VAL A 271 -20.04 2.94 -7.29
C VAL A 271 -19.68 3.91 -8.41
N VAL A 272 -18.96 5.00 -8.10
CA VAL A 272 -18.50 5.95 -9.12
C VAL A 272 -17.69 5.25 -10.20
N ASN A 273 -16.72 4.41 -9.82
CA ASN A 273 -15.86 3.70 -10.77
C ASN A 273 -16.61 2.63 -11.58
N SER A 274 -17.61 1.98 -11.00
CA SER A 274 -18.47 1.00 -11.68
C SER A 274 -19.40 1.64 -12.71
N VAL A 275 -19.63 2.94 -12.61
CA VAL A 275 -20.43 3.71 -13.56
C VAL A 275 -19.54 4.39 -14.60
N VAL A 276 -18.58 5.20 -14.16
CA VAL A 276 -17.79 6.07 -15.05
C VAL A 276 -16.88 5.24 -15.95
N ASN A 277 -16.16 4.25 -15.43
CA ASN A 277 -15.15 3.53 -16.22
C ASN A 277 -15.79 2.69 -17.35
N PRO A 278 -16.87 1.92 -17.10
CA PRO A 278 -17.51 1.17 -18.18
C PRO A 278 -18.21 2.07 -19.19
N LEU A 279 -18.94 3.11 -18.75
CA LEU A 279 -19.70 3.96 -19.66
C LEU A 279 -18.79 4.80 -20.56
N THR A 280 -17.73 5.40 -20.02
CA THR A 280 -16.76 6.15 -20.86
C THR A 280 -16.05 5.23 -21.86
N ALA A 281 -15.73 3.99 -21.47
CA ALA A 281 -15.12 3.02 -22.37
C ALA A 281 -16.06 2.57 -23.49
N LEU A 282 -17.34 2.35 -23.20
CA LEU A 282 -18.35 1.94 -24.18
C LEU A 282 -18.75 3.07 -25.13
N MET A 283 -18.85 4.30 -24.60
CA MET A 283 -19.30 5.47 -25.37
C MET A 283 -18.16 6.21 -26.06
N GLY A 284 -16.90 5.96 -25.68
CA GLY A 284 -15.74 6.68 -26.21
C GLY A 284 -15.74 8.17 -25.84
N CYS A 285 -16.29 8.53 -24.69
CA CYS A 285 -16.53 9.91 -24.27
C CYS A 285 -15.67 10.31 -23.06
N ARG A 286 -15.56 11.62 -22.78
CA ARG A 286 -14.95 12.12 -21.54
C ARG A 286 -15.91 11.95 -20.35
N ASN A 287 -15.37 11.93 -19.13
CA ASN A 287 -16.17 11.76 -17.91
C ASN A 287 -17.31 12.80 -17.79
N GLY A 288 -17.05 14.06 -18.14
CA GLY A 288 -18.05 15.14 -18.05
C GLY A 288 -19.20 14.98 -19.04
N GLU A 289 -18.93 14.40 -20.22
CA GLU A 289 -19.91 14.20 -21.29
C GLU A 289 -20.98 13.16 -20.92
N LEU A 290 -20.70 12.28 -19.94
CA LEU A 290 -21.69 11.33 -19.41
C LEU A 290 -22.92 12.02 -18.82
N LEU A 291 -22.78 13.26 -18.35
CA LEU A 291 -23.88 14.01 -17.74
C LEU A 291 -24.73 14.76 -18.77
N GLU A 292 -24.33 14.80 -20.03
CA GLU A 292 -25.01 15.57 -21.08
C GLU A 292 -26.15 14.77 -21.74
N SER A 293 -26.08 13.44 -21.73
CA SER A 293 -27.12 12.57 -22.29
C SER A 293 -28.09 12.07 -21.22
N ALA A 294 -29.40 12.20 -21.49
CA ALA A 294 -30.46 11.68 -20.62
C ALA A 294 -30.40 10.14 -20.48
N GLU A 295 -29.93 9.45 -21.51
CA GLU A 295 -29.76 8.00 -21.59
C GLU A 295 -28.63 7.56 -20.67
N SER A 296 -27.49 8.24 -20.73
CA SER A 296 -26.37 8.04 -19.80
C SER A 296 -26.81 8.27 -18.36
N GLN A 297 -27.52 9.37 -18.08
CA GLN A 297 -28.06 9.65 -16.75
C GLN A 297 -29.03 8.56 -16.24
N LYS A 298 -29.89 8.01 -17.12
CA LYS A 298 -30.76 6.87 -16.77
C LYS A 298 -29.94 5.64 -16.38
N ILE A 299 -28.88 5.31 -17.12
CA ILE A 299 -28.01 4.18 -16.81
C ILE A 299 -27.26 4.42 -15.50
N ILE A 300 -26.67 5.60 -15.30
CA ILE A 300 -26.02 6.01 -14.05
C ILE A 300 -26.96 5.77 -12.86
N LYS A 301 -28.21 6.25 -12.94
CA LYS A 301 -29.20 6.08 -11.87
C LYS A 301 -29.50 4.61 -11.59
N ARG A 302 -29.64 3.77 -12.62
CA ARG A 302 -29.92 2.33 -12.47
C ARG A 302 -28.76 1.60 -11.79
N VAL A 303 -27.52 1.84 -12.22
CA VAL A 303 -26.33 1.22 -11.61
C VAL A 303 -26.18 1.67 -10.15
N CYS A 304 -26.41 2.95 -9.85
CA CYS A 304 -26.41 3.43 -8.47
C CYS A 304 -27.49 2.74 -7.60
N GLN A 305 -28.70 2.52 -8.13
CA GLN A 305 -29.77 1.79 -7.43
C GLN A 305 -29.45 0.31 -7.22
N GLU A 306 -28.80 -0.35 -8.19
CA GLU A 306 -28.33 -1.72 -8.06
C GLU A 306 -27.25 -1.84 -6.98
N ALA A 307 -26.25 -0.95 -6.99
CA ALA A 307 -25.21 -0.93 -5.98
C ALA A 307 -25.76 -0.65 -4.57
N ALA A 308 -26.69 0.31 -4.43
CA ALA A 308 -27.34 0.61 -3.15
C ALA A 308 -28.09 -0.60 -2.59
N ARG A 309 -28.83 -1.33 -3.44
CA ARG A 309 -29.50 -2.58 -3.03
C ARG A 309 -28.50 -3.67 -2.62
N ALA A 310 -27.41 -3.82 -3.36
CA ALA A 310 -26.37 -4.79 -3.02
C ALA A 310 -25.73 -4.49 -1.65
N PHE A 311 -25.39 -3.23 -1.38
CA PHE A 311 -24.82 -2.85 -0.07
C PHE A 311 -25.82 -2.94 1.08
N ALA A 312 -27.10 -2.64 0.85
CA ALA A 312 -28.14 -2.83 1.86
C ALA A 312 -28.28 -4.31 2.25
N LEU A 313 -28.26 -5.21 1.27
CA LEU A 313 -28.28 -6.66 1.52
C LEU A 313 -27.00 -7.16 2.21
N GLN A 314 -25.85 -6.55 1.92
CA GLN A 314 -24.60 -6.86 2.61
C GLN A 314 -24.69 -6.46 4.09
N ALA A 315 -25.12 -5.22 4.39
CA ALA A 315 -25.25 -4.74 5.77
C ALA A 315 -26.17 -5.64 6.60
N GLN A 316 -27.29 -6.09 6.02
CA GLN A 316 -28.23 -7.02 6.68
C GLN A 316 -27.65 -8.41 7.00
N ARG A 317 -26.53 -8.80 6.38
CA ARG A 317 -25.83 -10.06 6.66
C ARG A 317 -24.72 -9.91 7.69
N GLU A 318 -24.26 -8.69 7.91
CA GLU A 318 -23.19 -8.33 8.83
C GLU A 318 -23.73 -7.95 10.22
N GLU A 319 -25.03 -7.61 10.32
CA GLU A 319 -25.83 -7.51 11.57
C GLU A 319 -26.28 -8.88 12.10
#